data_AF-A0A8B6C3E9-F1
#
_entry.id   AF-A0A8B6C3E9-F1
#
_cell.length_a   1.000
_cell.length_b   1.000
_cell.length_c   1.000
_cell.angle_alpha   90.00
_cell.angle_beta   90.00
_cell.angle_gamma   90.00
#
_symmetry.space_group_name_H-M   'P 1'
#
loop_
_entity.id
_entity.type
_entity.pdbx_description
1 polymer ?
#
loop_
_entity_poly.entity_id
_entity_poly.type
_entity_poly.pdbx_seq_one_letter_code
_entity_poly.pdbx_strand_id
1 'polypeptide(L)'
;SGRCPSDFFHYRELDLCLQFGPRIDASQRNNVLFCPGNELIRIDSQEKKKYIQEITADIEYMYNAPICIQGQNTGSGWKYNDESEMVYFDWAFGEPSGYASFLFMIRHSNYQWQ
;
A
#
# COMPACT_ATOMS: atom_id res chain seq x y z
N SER A 1 -8.94 -16.79 17.22
CA SER A 1 -8.41 -15.42 17.22
C SER A 1 -7.06 -15.42 16.52
N GLY A 2 -7.01 -15.02 15.25
CA GLY A 2 -5.76 -14.88 14.51
C GLY A 2 -5.00 -13.68 15.05
N ARG A 3 -3.77 -13.89 15.55
CA ARG A 3 -2.87 -12.76 15.82
C ARG A 3 -2.28 -12.35 14.48
N CYS A 4 -2.40 -11.07 14.14
CA CYS A 4 -1.63 -10.54 13.02
C CYS A 4 -0.13 -10.73 13.26
N PRO A 5 0.67 -10.88 12.19
CA PRO A 5 2.12 -10.85 12.29
C PRO A 5 2.61 -9.58 13.01
N SER A 6 3.85 -9.61 13.51
CA SER A 6 4.50 -8.41 14.07
C SER A 6 4.43 -7.27 13.05
N ASP A 7 4.15 -6.05 13.53
CA ASP A 7 4.06 -4.83 12.73
C ASP A 7 2.82 -4.69 11.83
N PHE A 8 1.84 -5.60 11.99
CA PHE A 8 0.52 -5.49 11.36
C PHE A 8 -0.56 -5.09 12.38
N PHE A 9 -1.43 -4.18 11.98
CA PHE A 9 -2.61 -3.78 12.72
C PHE A 9 -3.79 -4.70 12.39
N HIS A 10 -4.43 -5.27 13.40
CA HIS A 10 -5.64 -6.08 13.21
C HIS A 10 -6.86 -5.19 13.10
N TYR A 11 -7.38 -5.06 11.88
CA TYR A 11 -8.66 -4.44 11.62
C TYR A 11 -9.80 -5.43 11.88
N ARG A 12 -10.30 -5.42 13.11
CA ARG A 12 -11.22 -6.42 13.68
C ARG A 12 -12.53 -6.58 12.92
N GLU A 13 -13.03 -5.52 12.31
CA GLU A 13 -14.32 -5.55 11.60
C GLU A 13 -14.29 -6.49 10.40
N LEU A 14 -13.12 -6.66 9.78
CA LEU A 14 -12.94 -7.46 8.56
C LEU A 14 -11.97 -8.63 8.74
N ASP A 15 -11.48 -8.82 9.96
CA ASP A 15 -10.44 -9.79 10.30
C ASP A 15 -9.19 -9.66 9.39
N LEU A 16 -8.78 -8.41 9.09
CA LEU A 16 -7.64 -8.11 8.22
C LEU A 16 -6.42 -7.66 9.02
N CYS A 17 -5.24 -8.06 8.54
CA CYS A 17 -3.96 -7.57 9.03
C CYS A 17 -3.42 -6.52 8.04
N LEU A 18 -3.33 -5.27 8.48
CA LEU A 18 -2.89 -4.16 7.66
C LEU A 18 -1.51 -3.70 8.09
N GLN A 19 -0.59 -3.53 7.14
CA GLN A 19 0.69 -2.90 7.40
C GLN A 19 0.66 -1.44 6.98
N PHE A 20 0.98 -0.57 7.92
CA PHE A 20 1.09 0.87 7.69
C PHE A 20 2.57 1.25 7.60
N GLY A 21 2.89 2.17 6.70
CA GLY A 21 4.18 2.84 6.72
C GLY A 21 4.31 3.80 7.90
N PRO A 22 5.42 4.56 7.99
CA PRO A 22 5.57 5.56 9.02
C PRO A 22 4.59 6.69 8.73
N ARG A 23 4.35 7.55 9.73
CA ARG A 23 3.73 8.84 9.43
C ARG A 23 4.62 9.58 8.42
N ILE A 24 4.05 9.96 7.27
CA ILE A 24 4.77 10.70 6.23
C ILE A 24 4.43 12.18 6.35
N ASP A 25 5.47 12.98 6.56
CA ASP A 25 5.36 14.44 6.44
C ASP A 25 5.54 14.85 4.98
N ALA A 26 5.06 16.06 4.62
CA ALA A 26 5.11 16.55 3.24
C ALA A 26 6.51 16.49 2.61
N SER A 27 7.57 16.62 3.42
CA SER A 27 8.99 16.56 3.04
C SER A 27 9.53 15.14 2.82
N GLN A 28 8.84 14.11 3.33
CA GLN A 28 9.31 12.72 3.31
C GLN A 28 8.69 11.89 2.19
N ARG A 29 7.68 12.42 1.48
CA ARG A 29 6.91 11.71 0.44
C ARG A 29 7.76 10.99 -0.61
N ASN A 30 8.93 11.52 -0.96
CA ASN A 30 9.78 10.95 -2.02
C ASN A 30 10.91 10.04 -1.49
N ASN A 31 10.99 9.80 -0.18
CA ASN A 31 12.14 9.13 0.46
C ASN A 31 11.77 7.85 1.23
N VAL A 32 10.61 7.25 0.97
CA VAL A 32 10.04 6.21 1.83
C VAL A 32 10.32 4.80 1.27
N LEU A 33 11.50 4.25 1.58
CA LEU A 33 11.78 2.80 1.56
C LEU A 33 11.15 2.17 2.81
N PHE A 34 9.89 1.73 2.77
CA PHE A 34 9.17 1.55 4.06
C PHE A 34 8.02 0.54 4.11
N CYS A 35 7.88 -0.32 3.11
CA CYS A 35 6.91 -1.42 3.16
C CYS A 35 7.60 -2.78 3.17
N PRO A 36 8.23 -3.18 4.29
CA PRO A 36 8.83 -4.50 4.41
C PRO A 36 7.72 -5.53 4.68
N GLY A 37 7.30 -6.29 3.68
CA GLY A 37 6.30 -7.33 3.91
C GLY A 37 5.96 -8.18 2.70
N ASN A 38 5.95 -9.50 2.91
CA ASN A 38 5.58 -10.50 1.92
C ASN A 38 4.05 -10.68 1.85
N GLU A 39 3.33 -10.27 2.89
CA GLU A 39 1.89 -10.46 3.07
C GLU A 39 1.10 -9.15 2.91
N LEU A 40 1.61 -8.23 2.09
CA LEU A 40 0.93 -6.97 1.80
C LEU A 40 -0.37 -7.19 1.02
N ILE A 41 -1.21 -6.15 0.97
CA ILE A 41 -2.50 -6.18 0.27
C ILE A 41 -2.26 -6.19 -1.24
N ARG A 42 -2.74 -7.23 -1.92
CA ARG A 42 -2.77 -7.29 -3.39
C ARG A 42 -3.95 -6.49 -3.93
N ILE A 43 -3.69 -5.42 -4.69
CA ILE A 43 -4.71 -4.66 -5.42
C ILE A 43 -4.61 -4.99 -6.91
N ASP A 44 -5.65 -5.63 -7.43
CA ASP A 44 -5.74 -6.18 -8.80
C ASP A 44 -7.00 -5.73 -9.55
N SER A 45 -7.79 -4.83 -8.94
CA SER A 45 -9.01 -4.29 -9.51
C SER A 45 -9.38 -2.95 -8.87
N GLN A 46 -10.14 -2.15 -9.61
CA GLN A 46 -10.72 -0.92 -9.08
C GLN A 46 -11.71 -1.19 -7.94
N GLU A 47 -12.50 -2.28 -8.01
CA GLU A 47 -13.42 -2.61 -6.91
C GLU A 47 -12.65 -2.91 -5.62
N LYS A 48 -11.58 -3.70 -5.70
CA LYS A 48 -10.76 -3.99 -4.52
C LYS A 48 -10.09 -2.73 -3.99
N LYS A 49 -9.57 -1.86 -4.87
CA LYS A 49 -9.03 -0.56 -4.45
C LYS A 49 -10.07 0.21 -3.64
N LYS A 50 -11.27 0.39 -4.19
CA LYS A 50 -12.36 1.12 -3.54
C LYS A 50 -12.73 0.51 -2.18
N TYR A 51 -12.82 -0.81 -2.10
CA TYR A 51 -13.08 -1.49 -0.84
C TYR A 51 -12.00 -1.20 0.19
N ILE A 52 -10.71 -1.31 -0.18
CA ILE A 52 -9.61 -0.98 0.73
C ILE A 52 -9.69 0.49 1.18
N GLN A 53 -9.94 1.43 0.26
CA GLN A 53 -10.10 2.85 0.59
C GLN A 53 -11.17 3.08 1.66
N GLU A 54 -12.33 2.45 1.52
CA GLU A 54 -13.46 2.61 2.43
C GLU A 54 -13.12 2.14 3.85
N ILE A 55 -12.43 0.99 3.97
CA ILE A 55 -12.16 0.35 5.26
C ILE A 55 -10.96 0.97 5.99
N THR A 56 -10.05 1.62 5.24
CA THR A 56 -8.85 2.25 5.81
C THR A 56 -8.97 3.76 5.96
N ALA A 57 -10.07 4.38 5.51
CA ALA A 57 -10.27 5.83 5.52
C ALA A 57 -10.08 6.44 6.91
N ASP A 58 -10.63 5.80 7.94
CA ASP A 58 -10.55 6.27 9.33
C ASP A 58 -9.14 6.09 9.90
N ILE A 59 -8.46 5.01 9.54
CA ILE A 59 -7.10 4.74 10.04
C ILE A 59 -6.12 5.73 9.42
N GLU A 60 -6.17 5.95 8.11
CA GLU A 60 -5.33 6.97 7.47
C GLU A 60 -5.63 8.37 8.02
N TYR A 61 -6.90 8.69 8.30
CA TYR A 61 -7.27 9.97 8.92
C TYR A 61 -6.62 10.17 10.28
N MET A 62 -6.66 9.15 11.13
CA MET A 62 -6.15 9.22 12.50
C MET A 62 -4.61 9.24 12.56
N TYR A 63 -3.95 8.48 11.69
CA TYR A 63 -2.51 8.22 11.80
C TYR A 63 -1.66 8.94 10.75
N ASN A 64 -2.27 9.50 9.68
CA ASN A 64 -1.56 10.09 8.55
C ASN A 64 -0.43 9.18 8.03
N ALA A 65 -0.72 7.88 7.97
CA ALA A 65 0.21 6.83 7.59
C ALA A 65 -0.27 6.20 6.27
N PRO A 66 0.64 5.92 5.32
CA PRO A 66 0.30 5.27 4.07
C PRO A 66 -0.04 3.80 4.33
N ILE A 67 -0.82 3.20 3.43
CA ILE A 67 -1.10 1.76 3.43
C ILE A 67 -0.13 1.08 2.48
N CYS A 68 0.61 0.10 2.99
CA CYS A 68 1.50 -0.70 2.17
C CYS A 68 0.72 -1.71 1.32
N ILE A 69 1.04 -1.78 0.03
CA ILE A 69 0.41 -2.71 -0.92
C ILE A 69 1.47 -3.52 -1.66
N GLN A 70 1.07 -4.65 -2.24
CA GLN A 70 1.98 -5.46 -3.05
C GLN A 70 2.37 -4.75 -4.34
N GLY A 71 3.66 -4.85 -4.66
CA GLY A 71 4.19 -4.46 -5.95
C GLY A 71 5.69 -4.25 -5.87
N GLN A 72 6.41 -4.97 -6.72
CA GLN A 72 7.86 -4.84 -6.84
C GLN A 72 8.24 -4.62 -8.29
N ASN A 73 9.05 -3.59 -8.55
CA ASN A 73 9.63 -3.36 -9.86
C ASN A 73 10.82 -4.30 -10.08
N THR A 74 10.74 -5.11 -11.14
CA THR A 74 11.76 -6.11 -11.51
C THR A 74 12.66 -5.65 -12.66
N GLY A 75 12.50 -4.41 -13.13
CA GLY A 75 13.16 -3.88 -14.33
C GLY A 75 12.47 -4.28 -15.65
N SER A 76 11.79 -5.42 -15.69
CA SER A 76 10.92 -5.83 -16.81
C SER A 76 9.45 -5.46 -16.63
N GLY A 77 9.07 -4.99 -15.44
CA GLY A 77 7.68 -4.71 -15.08
C GLY A 77 7.46 -4.80 -13.57
N TRP A 78 6.21 -4.61 -13.18
CA TRP A 78 5.78 -4.70 -11.78
C TRP A 78 5.12 -6.05 -11.52
N LYS A 79 5.51 -6.70 -10.42
CA LYS A 79 5.00 -8.00 -10.01
C LYS A 79 4.42 -7.97 -8.61
N TYR A 80 3.42 -8.82 -8.38
CA TYR A 80 2.95 -9.15 -7.04
C TYR A 80 3.96 -10.05 -6.31
N ASN A 81 3.76 -10.24 -5.01
CA ASN A 81 4.67 -11.03 -4.17
C ASN A 81 4.67 -12.54 -4.52
N ASP A 82 3.66 -13.01 -5.25
CA ASP A 82 3.58 -14.36 -5.81
C ASP A 82 4.22 -14.48 -7.20
N GLU A 83 4.99 -13.47 -7.62
CA GLU A 83 5.67 -13.33 -8.91
C GLU A 83 4.74 -13.19 -10.13
N SER A 84 3.41 -13.17 -9.93
CA SER A 84 2.47 -12.88 -11.01
C SER A 84 2.56 -11.40 -11.43
N GLU A 85 2.35 -11.14 -12.71
CA GLU A 85 2.38 -9.78 -13.27
C GLU A 85 1.25 -8.93 -12.66
N MET A 86 1.56 -7.67 -12.37
CA MET A 86 0.53 -6.71 -11.99
C MET A 86 -0.33 -6.36 -13.20
N VAL A 87 -1.65 -6.48 -13.04
CA VAL A 87 -2.63 -6.28 -14.12
C VAL A 87 -3.44 -4.99 -13.94
N TYR A 88 -3.34 -4.35 -12.79
CA TYR A 88 -4.03 -3.13 -12.45
C TYR A 88 -2.99 -2.10 -12.00
N PHE A 89 -3.21 -0.84 -12.38
CA PHE A 89 -2.33 0.27 -12.07
C PHE A 89 -3.18 1.52 -11.84
N ASP A 90 -2.87 2.25 -10.77
CA ASP A 90 -3.53 3.53 -10.46
C ASP A 90 -2.52 4.53 -9.89
N TRP A 91 -1.51 4.83 -10.70
CA TRP A 91 -0.40 5.71 -10.33
C TRP A 91 -0.85 7.14 -10.05
N ALA A 92 -0.21 7.76 -9.06
CA ALA A 92 -0.32 9.20 -8.88
C ALA A 92 0.35 9.92 -10.06
N PHE A 93 -0.03 11.18 -10.29
CA PHE A 93 0.58 11.98 -11.36
C PHE A 93 2.09 12.11 -11.15
N GLY A 94 2.87 11.65 -12.13
CA GLY A 94 4.34 11.65 -12.08
C GLY A 94 4.96 10.36 -11.55
N GLU A 95 4.15 9.39 -11.11
CA GLU A 95 4.60 8.06 -10.66
C GLU A 95 4.45 7.00 -11.77
N PRO A 96 5.24 5.91 -11.72
CA PRO A 96 6.31 5.65 -10.75
C PRO A 96 7.56 6.50 -11.02
N SER A 97 8.10 7.12 -9.98
CA SER A 97 9.28 7.97 -10.00
C SER A 97 10.50 7.22 -9.44
N GLY A 98 11.47 6.92 -10.31
CA GLY A 98 12.74 6.32 -9.90
C GLY A 98 12.68 4.84 -9.43
N TYR A 99 13.64 4.46 -8.57
CA TYR A 99 13.97 3.08 -8.16
C TYR A 99 13.08 2.48 -7.06
N ALA A 100 11.86 3.00 -6.86
CA ALA A 100 10.98 2.49 -5.81
C ALA A 100 10.75 0.98 -6.00
N SER A 101 11.11 0.19 -4.98
CA SER A 101 10.99 -1.28 -5.00
C SER A 101 9.71 -1.77 -4.30
N PHE A 102 8.87 -0.85 -3.83
CA PHE A 102 7.69 -1.11 -3.03
C PHE A 102 6.58 -0.13 -3.39
N LEU A 103 5.33 -0.48 -3.08
CA LEU A 103 4.15 0.34 -3.36
C LEU A 103 3.37 0.69 -2.10
N PHE A 104 2.80 1.88 -2.08
CA PHE A 104 1.86 2.29 -1.07
C PHE A 104 0.76 3.21 -1.61
N MET A 105 -0.33 3.33 -0.85
CA MET A 105 -1.41 4.27 -1.11
C MET A 105 -1.44 5.38 -0.06
N ILE A 106 -1.79 6.60 -0.49
CA ILE A 106 -2.02 7.75 0.39
C ILE A 106 -3.35 8.42 0.06
N ARG A 107 -4.19 8.68 1.06
CA ARG A 107 -5.46 9.41 0.95
C ARG A 107 -5.33 10.76 0.25
N HIS A 108 -4.30 11.54 0.59
CA HIS A 108 -4.05 12.87 -0.01
C HIS A 108 -3.82 12.82 -1.53
N SER A 109 -3.47 11.65 -2.07
CA SER A 109 -3.33 11.40 -3.50
C SER A 109 -4.51 10.59 -4.04
N ASN A 110 -5.70 10.67 -3.42
CA ASN A 110 -6.86 9.84 -3.77
C ASN A 110 -6.56 8.33 -3.77
N TYR A 111 -5.66 7.91 -2.88
CA TYR A 111 -5.10 6.55 -2.80
C TYR A 111 -4.48 6.06 -4.10
N GLN A 112 -4.03 6.97 -4.94
CA GLN A 112 -3.19 6.61 -6.07
C GLN A 112 -1.81 6.15 -5.57
N TRP A 113 -1.20 5.27 -6.34
CA TRP A 113 0.02 4.57 -5.97
C TRP A 113 1.22 5.49 -6.10
N GLN A 114 2.11 5.38 -5.12
CA GLN A 114 3.43 6.00 -5.07
C GLN A 114 4.47 4.90 -4.78
#